data_AF-A0A8S4AAX8-F1
#
_entry.id   AF-A0A8S4AAX8-F1
#
_cell.length_a   1.000
_cell.length_b   1.000
_cell.length_c   1.000
_cell.angle_alpha   90.00
_cell.angle_beta   90.00
_cell.angle_gamma   90.00
#
_symmetry.space_group_name_H-M   'P 1'
#
loop_
_entity.id
_entity.type
_entity.pdbx_description
1 polymer ?
#
loop_
_entity_poly.entity_id
_entity_poly.type
_entity_poly.pdbx_seq_one_letter_code
_entity_poly.pdbx_strand_id
1 'polypeptide(L)'
;LRPSCLFSVQMLDLYLSCPQNSGLLTESQLREVYTLLEPNLVSSSHSVRLITSHLLSLFPVVLPDYNDGLTRESVFKIMYEAERMVPTVHCYREKLVHLRKLEYNCIFKCLPSQFYRKAPLLFLLGNEFWNFKLMWEPLAELISSHAQELDSEEFWEVMFNQLKNAAQGSEKELEVQAA
;
A
#
# COMPACT_ATOMS: atom_id res chain seq x y z
N LEU A 1 5.04 20.18 4.64
CA LEU A 1 3.71 19.53 4.53
C LEU A 1 3.76 18.27 5.36
N ARG A 2 2.80 18.00 6.27
CA ARG A 2 2.65 16.67 6.87
C ARG A 2 2.00 15.76 5.82
N PRO A 3 2.70 14.76 5.25
CA PRO A 3 2.16 13.94 4.16
C PRO A 3 0.98 13.05 4.61
N SER A 4 0.78 12.90 5.91
CA SER A 4 -0.35 12.19 6.52
C SER A 4 -1.61 13.06 6.68
N CYS A 5 -1.55 14.36 6.39
CA CYS A 5 -2.72 15.23 6.41
C CYS A 5 -3.60 14.93 5.19
N LEU A 6 -4.80 14.39 5.42
CA LEU A 6 -5.75 14.02 4.38
C LEU A 6 -5.96 15.13 3.34
N PHE A 7 -6.14 16.38 3.79
CA PHE A 7 -6.35 17.52 2.89
C PHE A 7 -5.17 17.77 1.94
N SER A 8 -3.94 17.64 2.44
CA SER A 8 -2.74 17.83 1.61
C SER A 8 -2.65 16.76 0.52
N VAL A 9 -2.94 15.50 0.88
CA VAL A 9 -2.90 14.39 -0.08
C VAL A 9 -4.04 14.52 -1.08
N GLN A 10 -5.25 14.89 -0.64
CA GLN A 10 -6.40 15.14 -1.51
C GLN A 10 -6.14 16.26 -2.52
N MET A 11 -5.54 17.38 -2.08
CA MET A 11 -5.20 18.47 -2.99
C MET A 11 -4.18 18.05 -4.04
N LEU A 12 -3.15 17.30 -3.62
CA LEU A 12 -2.14 16.80 -4.55
C LEU A 12 -2.75 15.79 -5.54
N ASP A 13 -3.60 14.89 -5.06
CA ASP A 13 -4.31 13.91 -5.88
C ASP A 13 -5.21 14.59 -6.92
N LEU A 14 -6.01 15.57 -6.52
CA LEU A 14 -6.85 16.37 -7.42
C LEU A 14 -6.01 17.08 -8.48
N TYR A 15 -4.88 17.67 -8.07
CA TYR A 15 -3.99 18.38 -8.98
C TYR A 15 -3.34 17.44 -10.01
N LEU A 16 -2.79 16.31 -9.58
CA LEU A 16 -2.08 15.37 -10.45
C LEU A 16 -3.02 14.51 -11.31
N SER A 17 -4.26 14.29 -10.87
CA SER A 17 -5.29 13.58 -11.65
C SER A 17 -5.80 14.39 -12.86
N CYS A 18 -5.50 15.68 -12.90
CA CYS A 18 -5.88 16.57 -13.99
C CYS A 18 -5.11 16.18 -15.28
N PRO A 19 -5.79 15.82 -16.39
CA PRO A 19 -5.11 15.36 -17.61
C PRO A 19 -4.07 16.34 -18.17
N GLN A 20 -4.25 17.64 -17.93
CA GLN A 20 -3.34 18.70 -18.33
C GLN A 20 -1.97 18.60 -17.64
N ASN A 21 -1.91 17.93 -16.49
CA ASN A 21 -0.71 17.78 -15.67
C ASN A 21 0.00 16.44 -15.90
N SER A 22 -0.44 15.60 -16.85
CA SER A 22 0.20 14.31 -17.12
C SER A 22 1.68 14.41 -17.51
N GLY A 23 2.07 15.52 -18.14
CA GLY A 23 3.48 15.80 -18.49
C GLY A 23 4.37 16.12 -17.28
N LEU A 24 3.77 16.32 -16.09
CA LEU A 24 4.48 16.53 -14.83
C LEU A 24 4.72 15.24 -14.05
N LEU A 25 4.47 14.06 -14.64
CA LEU A 25 4.61 12.77 -13.98
C LEU A 25 5.78 11.99 -14.58
N THR A 26 6.84 11.79 -13.80
CA THR A 26 8.02 11.02 -14.18
C THR A 26 8.39 10.00 -13.10
N GLU A 27 9.21 9.02 -13.46
CA GLU A 27 9.73 8.03 -12.50
C GLU A 27 10.57 8.68 -11.37
N SER A 28 11.29 9.77 -11.66
CA SER A 28 12.07 10.48 -10.63
C SER A 28 11.16 11.13 -9.59
N GLN A 29 10.08 11.76 -10.03
CA GLN A 29 9.09 12.35 -9.11
C GLN A 29 8.33 11.28 -8.34
N LEU A 30 8.04 10.13 -8.95
CA LEU A 30 7.45 9.00 -8.23
C LEU A 30 8.31 8.60 -7.03
N ARG A 31 9.64 8.52 -7.18
CA ARG A 31 10.55 8.19 -6.07
C ARG A 31 10.49 9.22 -4.94
N GLU A 32 10.53 10.51 -5.27
CA GLU A 32 10.45 11.60 -4.29
C GLU A 32 9.11 11.56 -3.54
N VAL A 33 8.01 11.43 -4.28
CA VAL A 33 6.65 11.37 -3.73
C VAL A 33 6.45 10.11 -2.89
N TYR A 34 6.91 8.95 -3.37
CA TYR A 34 6.82 7.68 -2.63
C TYR A 34 7.50 7.77 -1.27
N THR A 35 8.69 8.36 -1.19
CA THR A 35 9.42 8.50 0.09
C THR A 35 8.60 9.26 1.15
N LEU A 36 7.73 10.18 0.71
CA LEU A 36 6.84 10.94 1.60
C LEU A 36 5.54 10.19 1.91
N LEU A 37 5.05 9.36 0.99
CA LEU A 37 3.74 8.72 1.08
C LEU A 37 3.79 7.26 1.52
N GLU A 38 4.95 6.60 1.51
CA GLU A 38 5.12 5.22 1.94
C GLU A 38 4.48 4.92 3.31
N PRO A 39 4.63 5.78 4.35
CA PRO A 39 3.99 5.55 5.64
C PRO A 39 2.45 5.56 5.58
N ASN A 40 1.85 6.20 4.56
CA ASN A 40 0.40 6.23 4.40
C ASN A 40 -0.18 4.89 3.95
N LEU A 41 0.62 3.99 3.36
CA LEU A 41 0.17 2.67 2.91
C LEU A 41 -0.30 1.78 4.07
N VAL A 42 0.29 1.97 5.25
CA VAL A 42 -0.08 1.25 6.49
C VAL A 42 -1.00 2.08 7.40
N SER A 43 -1.53 3.21 6.91
CA SER A 43 -2.46 4.03 7.69
C SER A 43 -3.71 3.21 8.05
N SER A 44 -4.26 3.41 9.25
CA SER A 44 -5.56 2.84 9.62
C SER A 44 -6.73 3.45 8.86
N SER A 45 -6.55 4.64 8.28
CA SER A 45 -7.58 5.33 7.49
C SER A 45 -7.62 4.82 6.05
N HIS A 46 -8.74 4.18 5.70
CA HIS A 46 -9.03 3.77 4.32
C HIS A 46 -8.85 4.92 3.32
N SER A 47 -9.39 6.11 3.61
CA SER A 47 -9.30 7.26 2.71
C SER A 47 -7.85 7.65 2.42
N VAL A 48 -6.98 7.61 3.44
CA VAL A 48 -5.56 7.91 3.29
C VAL A 48 -4.87 6.87 2.40
N ARG A 49 -5.12 5.57 2.64
CA ARG A 49 -4.57 4.49 1.81
C ARG A 49 -5.07 4.56 0.37
N LEU A 50 -6.36 4.82 0.17
CA LEU A 50 -7.01 4.90 -1.14
C LEU A 50 -6.39 6.01 -2.00
N ILE A 51 -6.34 7.23 -1.46
CA ILE A 51 -5.80 8.39 -2.18
C ILE A 51 -4.31 8.21 -2.42
N THR A 52 -3.57 7.67 -1.44
CA THR A 52 -2.14 7.39 -1.61
C THR A 52 -1.90 6.40 -2.74
N SER A 53 -2.65 5.30 -2.77
CA SER A 53 -2.50 4.27 -3.82
C SER A 53 -2.91 4.81 -5.18
N HIS A 54 -3.97 5.63 -5.25
CA HIS A 54 -4.38 6.30 -6.47
C HIS A 54 -3.27 7.19 -7.01
N LEU A 55 -2.74 8.09 -6.17
CA LEU A 55 -1.71 9.03 -6.55
C LEU A 55 -0.45 8.32 -7.08
N LEU A 56 0.00 7.26 -6.39
CA LEU A 56 1.14 6.46 -6.85
C LEU A 56 0.85 5.75 -8.18
N SER A 57 -0.41 5.40 -8.46
CA SER A 57 -0.82 4.74 -9.70
C SER A 57 -0.87 5.68 -10.92
N LEU A 58 -0.89 7.00 -10.70
CA LEU A 58 -0.90 7.99 -11.78
C LEU A 58 0.45 8.07 -12.51
N PHE A 59 1.55 7.76 -11.83
CA PHE A 59 2.89 7.89 -12.39
C PHE A 59 3.14 6.83 -13.46
N PRO A 60 3.67 7.22 -14.64
CA PRO A 60 4.13 6.26 -15.62
C PRO A 60 5.34 5.51 -15.05
N VAL A 61 5.34 4.19 -15.22
CA VAL A 61 6.45 3.33 -14.79
C VAL A 61 6.78 2.30 -15.85
N VAL A 62 8.06 2.00 -16.02
CA VAL A 62 8.52 0.86 -16.82
C VAL A 62 8.66 -0.36 -15.92
N LEU A 63 8.01 -1.46 -16.31
CA LEU A 63 8.11 -2.74 -15.60
C LEU A 63 9.21 -3.62 -16.22
N PRO A 64 9.88 -4.47 -15.42
CA PRO A 64 10.81 -5.46 -15.95
C PRO A 64 10.12 -6.39 -16.96
N ASP A 65 10.79 -6.64 -18.08
CA ASP A 65 10.34 -7.62 -19.07
C ASP A 65 10.89 -9.01 -18.72
N TYR A 66 9.98 -9.97 -18.53
CA TYR A 66 10.31 -11.36 -18.22
C TYR A 66 10.23 -12.28 -19.46
N ASN A 67 10.03 -11.73 -20.66
CA ASN A 67 9.93 -12.46 -21.94
C ASN A 67 8.87 -13.58 -21.96
N ASP A 68 7.81 -13.43 -21.17
CA ASP A 68 6.71 -14.41 -21.10
C ASP A 68 5.44 -13.98 -21.84
N GLY A 69 5.50 -12.86 -22.57
CA GLY A 69 4.38 -12.34 -23.36
C GLY A 69 3.23 -11.78 -22.53
N LEU A 70 3.39 -11.63 -21.21
CA LEU A 70 2.35 -11.13 -20.32
C LEU A 70 2.46 -9.62 -20.11
N THR A 71 1.38 -8.89 -20.41
CA THR A 71 1.23 -7.48 -20.02
C THR A 71 0.86 -7.41 -18.54
N ARG A 72 1.60 -6.61 -17.78
CA ARG A 72 1.42 -6.45 -16.33
C ARG A 72 0.97 -5.06 -15.97
N GLU A 73 0.15 -4.96 -14.93
CA GLU A 73 -0.17 -3.70 -14.27
C GLU A 73 0.88 -3.38 -13.21
N SER A 74 1.13 -2.10 -12.94
CA SER A 74 2.04 -1.70 -11.86
C SER A 74 1.48 -2.10 -10.51
N VAL A 75 2.38 -2.38 -9.55
CA VAL A 75 2.04 -2.62 -8.14
C VAL A 75 1.09 -1.54 -7.60
N PHE A 76 1.30 -0.28 -7.95
CA PHE A 76 0.51 0.84 -7.45
C PHE A 76 -0.94 0.80 -7.96
N LYS A 77 -1.13 0.41 -9.22
CA LYS A 77 -2.47 0.22 -9.79
C LYS A 77 -3.18 -0.97 -9.13
N ILE A 78 -2.48 -2.07 -8.90
CA ILE A 78 -3.03 -3.25 -8.21
C ILE A 78 -3.48 -2.88 -6.79
N MET A 79 -2.65 -2.15 -6.03
CA MET A 79 -3.01 -1.66 -4.69
C MET A 79 -4.21 -0.71 -4.73
N TYR A 80 -4.25 0.22 -5.67
CA TYR A 80 -5.39 1.13 -5.84
C TYR A 80 -6.69 0.38 -6.07
N GLU A 81 -6.72 -0.56 -7.03
CA GLU A 81 -7.91 -1.35 -7.33
C GLU A 81 -8.34 -2.23 -6.13
N ALA A 82 -7.40 -2.77 -5.37
CA ALA A 82 -7.70 -3.54 -4.16
C ALA A 82 -8.26 -2.66 -3.02
N GLU A 83 -7.77 -1.43 -2.87
CA GLU A 83 -8.21 -0.51 -1.81
C GLU A 83 -9.59 0.08 -2.11
N ARG A 84 -9.90 0.38 -3.39
CA ARG A 84 -11.22 0.89 -3.84
C ARG A 84 -12.37 -0.01 -3.41
N MET A 85 -12.13 -1.31 -3.28
CA MET A 85 -13.12 -2.24 -2.79
C MET A 85 -13.18 -2.25 -1.27
N VAL A 86 -14.27 -1.69 -0.74
CA VAL A 86 -14.60 -1.76 0.69
C VAL A 86 -15.11 -3.16 1.02
N PRO A 87 -14.53 -3.89 1.99
CA PRO A 87 -15.01 -5.21 2.37
C PRO A 87 -16.38 -5.11 3.05
N THR A 88 -17.39 -5.72 2.43
CA THR A 88 -18.70 -5.99 3.03
C THR A 88 -18.96 -7.49 2.94
N VAL A 89 -19.98 -8.00 3.66
CA VAL A 89 -20.38 -9.41 3.61
C VAL A 89 -20.66 -9.89 2.17
N HIS A 90 -21.09 -9.00 1.27
CA HIS A 90 -21.42 -9.36 -0.11
C HIS A 90 -20.22 -9.30 -1.06
N CYS A 91 -19.27 -8.38 -0.85
CA CYS A 91 -18.18 -8.11 -1.79
C CYS A 91 -16.78 -8.53 -1.29
N TYR A 92 -16.63 -9.04 -0.06
CA TYR A 92 -15.31 -9.38 0.47
C TYR A 92 -14.58 -10.43 -0.37
N ARG A 93 -15.30 -11.37 -0.99
CA ARG A 93 -14.71 -12.37 -1.89
C ARG A 93 -14.07 -11.72 -3.12
N GLU A 94 -14.72 -10.70 -3.67
CA GLU A 94 -14.19 -9.92 -4.79
C GLU A 94 -12.96 -9.12 -4.35
N LYS A 95 -13.02 -8.45 -3.19
CA LYS A 95 -11.85 -7.80 -2.60
C LYS A 95 -10.67 -8.76 -2.42
N LEU A 96 -10.94 -9.99 -1.95
CA LEU A 96 -9.91 -11.03 -1.79
C LEU A 96 -9.27 -11.43 -3.13
N VAL A 97 -10.02 -11.46 -4.23
CA VAL A 97 -9.45 -11.70 -5.57
C VAL A 97 -8.42 -10.62 -5.92
N HIS A 98 -8.69 -9.37 -5.58
CA HIS A 98 -7.76 -8.27 -5.86
C HIS A 98 -6.55 -8.30 -4.91
N LEU A 99 -6.76 -8.56 -3.61
CA LEU A 99 -5.67 -8.67 -2.65
C LEU A 99 -4.74 -9.86 -2.96
N ARG A 100 -5.26 -10.97 -3.49
CA ARG A 100 -4.42 -12.12 -3.88
C ARG A 100 -3.41 -11.79 -4.98
N LYS A 101 -3.64 -10.76 -5.79
CA LYS A 101 -2.64 -10.27 -6.75
C LYS A 101 -1.39 -9.70 -6.07
N LEU A 102 -1.46 -9.40 -4.77
CA LEU A 102 -0.37 -8.90 -3.94
C LEU A 102 0.44 -10.03 -3.26
N GLU A 103 0.14 -11.30 -3.54
CA GLU A 103 1.02 -12.41 -3.16
C GLU A 103 2.42 -12.19 -3.75
N TYR A 104 3.46 -12.46 -2.97
CA TYR A 104 4.83 -12.09 -3.32
C TYR A 104 5.25 -12.54 -4.72
N ASN A 105 5.02 -13.82 -5.03
CA ASN A 105 5.41 -14.46 -6.29
C ASN A 105 4.74 -13.83 -7.52
N CYS A 106 3.56 -13.23 -7.33
CA CYS A 106 2.86 -12.50 -8.38
C CYS A 106 3.33 -11.05 -8.45
N ILE A 107 3.35 -10.36 -7.31
CA ILE A 107 3.51 -8.90 -7.25
C ILE A 107 4.94 -8.44 -7.50
N PHE A 108 5.95 -9.27 -7.20
CA PHE A 108 7.36 -8.95 -7.41
C PHE A 108 7.65 -8.55 -8.87
N LYS A 109 6.97 -9.20 -9.83
CA LYS A 109 7.10 -8.91 -11.28
C LYS A 109 6.39 -7.63 -11.73
N CYS A 110 5.58 -7.04 -10.84
CA CYS A 110 4.83 -5.81 -11.08
C CYS A 110 5.50 -4.59 -10.42
N LEU A 111 6.69 -4.77 -9.83
CA LEU A 111 7.49 -3.70 -9.26
C LEU A 111 8.32 -3.03 -10.37
N PRO A 112 8.28 -1.70 -10.50
CA PRO A 112 9.16 -1.00 -11.45
C PRO A 112 10.62 -0.95 -10.97
N SER A 113 10.86 -1.11 -9.67
CA SER A 113 12.20 -1.15 -9.09
C SER A 113 12.15 -1.84 -7.72
N GLN A 114 13.28 -2.43 -7.31
CA GLN A 114 13.46 -2.99 -5.96
C GLN A 114 13.26 -1.97 -4.84
N PHE A 115 13.41 -0.67 -5.15
CA PHE A 115 13.14 0.42 -4.20
C PHE A 115 11.71 0.35 -3.61
N TYR A 116 10.75 -0.20 -4.34
CA TYR A 116 9.34 -0.27 -3.92
C TYR A 116 8.94 -1.63 -3.32
N ARG A 117 9.90 -2.52 -3.03
CA ARG A 117 9.61 -3.90 -2.61
C ARG A 117 8.83 -4.03 -1.30
N LYS A 118 8.95 -3.03 -0.41
CA LYS A 118 8.20 -2.96 0.86
C LYS A 118 6.75 -2.47 0.69
N ALA A 119 6.42 -1.82 -0.43
CA ALA A 119 5.10 -1.21 -0.64
C ALA A 119 3.93 -2.21 -0.53
N PRO A 120 3.97 -3.41 -1.16
CA PRO A 120 2.88 -4.37 -1.03
C PRO A 120 2.68 -4.86 0.41
N LEU A 121 3.76 -5.14 1.13
CA LEU A 121 3.70 -5.58 2.53
C LEU A 121 3.09 -4.50 3.43
N LEU A 122 3.54 -3.25 3.31
CA LEU A 122 2.97 -2.11 4.04
C LEU A 122 1.47 -1.95 3.76
N PHE A 123 1.08 -2.10 2.49
CA PHE A 123 -0.32 -2.01 2.08
C PHE A 123 -1.19 -3.15 2.61
N LEU A 124 -0.68 -4.38 2.61
CA LEU A 124 -1.36 -5.54 3.21
C LEU A 124 -1.57 -5.35 4.71
N LEU A 125 -0.54 -4.88 5.43
CA LEU A 125 -0.65 -4.52 6.84
C LEU A 125 -1.68 -3.39 7.07
N GLY A 126 -1.75 -2.41 6.17
CA GLY A 126 -2.78 -1.38 6.19
C GLY A 126 -4.21 -1.94 6.03
N ASN A 127 -4.37 -3.06 5.32
CA ASN A 127 -5.66 -3.71 5.12
C ASN A 127 -6.15 -4.51 6.35
N GLU A 128 -5.29 -4.77 7.35
CA GLU A 128 -5.72 -5.34 8.64
C GLU A 128 -6.70 -4.41 9.40
N PHE A 129 -6.60 -3.09 9.16
CA PHE A 129 -7.45 -2.08 9.82
C PHE A 129 -8.90 -2.03 9.32
N TRP A 130 -9.29 -2.85 8.33
CA TRP A 130 -10.70 -2.96 7.93
C TRP A 130 -11.60 -3.54 9.02
N ASN A 131 -11.04 -4.14 10.08
CA ASN A 131 -11.77 -4.75 11.19
C ASN A 131 -12.80 -5.80 10.72
N PHE A 132 -12.50 -6.49 9.63
CA PHE A 132 -13.39 -7.48 9.02
C PHE A 132 -12.79 -8.87 9.10
N LYS A 133 -13.20 -9.65 10.12
CA LYS A 133 -12.58 -10.94 10.50
C LYS A 133 -12.39 -11.94 9.36
N LEU A 134 -13.28 -11.94 8.36
CA LEU A 134 -13.16 -12.83 7.19
C LEU A 134 -11.93 -12.53 6.31
N MET A 135 -11.26 -11.39 6.52
CA MET A 135 -10.05 -10.98 5.81
C MET A 135 -8.77 -11.35 6.55
N TRP A 136 -8.81 -11.58 7.86
CA TRP A 136 -7.60 -11.75 8.67
C TRP A 136 -6.79 -12.97 8.25
N GLU A 137 -7.41 -14.14 8.11
CA GLU A 137 -6.70 -15.34 7.68
C GLU A 137 -6.12 -15.18 6.26
N PRO A 138 -6.90 -14.74 5.24
CA PRO A 138 -6.32 -14.49 3.92
C PRO A 138 -5.21 -13.43 3.89
N LEU A 139 -5.31 -12.36 4.70
CA LEU A 139 -4.27 -11.34 4.78
C LEU A 139 -3.00 -11.88 5.45
N ALA A 140 -3.15 -12.70 6.50
CA ALA A 140 -2.03 -13.38 7.15
C ALA A 140 -1.29 -14.34 6.20
N GLU A 141 -2.02 -15.07 5.34
CA GLU A 141 -1.42 -15.88 4.28
C GLU A 141 -0.62 -15.02 3.29
N LEU A 142 -1.19 -13.89 2.84
CA LEU A 142 -0.50 -12.97 1.94
C LEU A 142 0.75 -12.37 2.58
N ILE A 143 0.66 -11.87 3.82
CA ILE A 143 1.82 -11.35 4.57
C ILE A 143 2.89 -12.44 4.75
N SER A 144 2.49 -13.69 4.99
CA SER A 144 3.41 -14.82 5.11
C SER A 144 4.16 -15.10 3.80
N SER A 145 3.54 -14.90 2.65
CA SER A 145 4.23 -15.00 1.35
C SER A 145 5.37 -13.99 1.20
N HIS A 146 5.21 -12.78 1.77
CA HIS A 146 6.27 -11.77 1.81
C HIS A 146 7.37 -12.15 2.81
N ALA A 147 7.01 -12.72 3.96
CA ALA A 147 7.97 -13.16 4.97
C ALA A 147 8.93 -14.27 4.48
N GLN A 148 8.46 -15.12 3.57
CA GLN A 148 9.23 -16.25 3.04
C GLN A 148 10.26 -15.83 1.99
N GLU A 149 9.98 -14.77 1.23
CA GLU A 149 10.75 -14.42 0.02
C GLU A 149 11.48 -13.07 0.11
N LEU A 150 11.03 -12.15 0.98
CA LEU A 150 11.79 -10.93 1.27
C LEU A 150 13.06 -11.25 2.05
N ASP A 151 14.04 -10.35 1.94
CA ASP A 151 15.17 -10.38 2.86
C ASP A 151 14.67 -10.26 4.31
N SER A 152 15.24 -11.09 5.19
CA SER A 152 14.82 -11.19 6.59
C SER A 152 14.93 -9.84 7.31
N GLU A 153 16.01 -9.08 7.08
CA GLU A 153 16.20 -7.78 7.73
C GLU A 153 15.12 -6.80 7.29
N GLU A 154 14.74 -6.82 6.01
CA GLU A 154 13.72 -5.92 5.49
C GLU A 154 12.31 -6.23 5.95
N PHE A 155 11.95 -7.51 5.97
CA PHE A 155 10.65 -7.94 6.47
C PHE A 155 10.52 -7.54 7.94
N TRP A 156 11.53 -7.86 8.75
CA TRP A 156 11.53 -7.51 10.17
C TRP A 156 11.64 -6.02 10.43
N GLU A 157 12.31 -5.24 9.59
CA GLU A 157 12.31 -3.78 9.69
C GLU A 157 10.88 -3.22 9.58
N VAL A 158 10.10 -3.68 8.59
CA VAL A 158 8.70 -3.27 8.43
C VAL A 158 7.87 -3.71 9.63
N MET A 159 7.95 -4.99 10.00
CA MET A 159 7.13 -5.55 11.09
C MET A 159 7.47 -4.93 12.45
N PHE A 160 8.74 -4.76 12.76
CA PHE A 160 9.19 -4.17 14.02
C PHE A 160 8.72 -2.72 14.16
N ASN A 161 8.77 -1.93 13.07
CA ASN A 161 8.23 -0.58 13.06
C ASN A 161 6.72 -0.56 13.37
N GLN A 162 5.94 -1.50 12.81
CA GLN A 162 4.50 -1.58 13.11
C GLN A 162 4.23 -2.00 14.56
N LEU A 163 4.95 -3.00 15.08
CA LEU A 163 4.82 -3.44 16.47
C LEU A 163 5.17 -2.30 17.45
N LYS A 164 6.24 -1.55 17.16
CA LYS A 164 6.64 -0.39 17.95
C LYS A 164 5.56 0.70 17.93
N ASN A 165 5.00 1.01 16.76
CA ASN A 165 3.92 2.00 16.63
C ASN A 165 2.67 1.56 17.42
N ALA A 166 2.31 0.28 17.36
CA ALA A 166 1.17 -0.27 18.08
C ALA A 166 1.38 -0.22 19.61
N ALA A 167 2.58 -0.55 20.09
CA ALA A 167 2.93 -0.45 21.51
C ALA A 167 2.83 0.99 22.01
N GLN A 168 3.46 1.93 21.30
CA GLN A 168 3.42 3.36 21.65
C GLN A 168 2.01 3.96 21.57
N GLY A 169 1.18 3.51 20.63
CA GLY A 169 -0.22 3.91 20.54
C GLY A 169 -1.01 3.46 21.77
N SER A 170 -0.83 2.19 22.16
CA SER A 170 -1.50 1.59 23.32
C SER A 170 -1.11 2.28 24.62
N GLU A 171 0.18 2.61 24.81
CA GLU A 171 0.67 3.34 25.99
C GLU A 171 0.00 4.72 26.12
N LYS A 172 -0.09 5.48 25.01
CA LYS A 172 -0.74 6.80 25.00
C LYS A 172 -2.22 6.72 25.32
N GLU A 173 -2.92 5.70 24.83
CA GLU A 173 -4.34 5.50 25.13
C GLU A 173 -4.57 5.24 26.62
N LEU A 174 -3.68 4.48 27.27
CA LEU A 174 -3.73 4.24 28.71
C LEU A 174 -3.49 5.53 29.52
N GLU A 175 -2.51 6.34 29.12
CA GLU A 175 -2.23 7.64 29.77
C GLU A 175 -3.42 8.59 29.69
N VAL A 176 -4.09 8.66 28.53
CA VAL A 176 -5.28 9.48 28.33
C VAL A 176 -6.47 8.98 29.16
N GLN A 177 -6.64 7.66 29.32
CA GLN A 177 -7.70 7.08 30.15
C GLN A 177 -7.46 7.29 31.65
N ALA A 178 -6.21 7.49 32.06
CA ALA A 178 -5.84 7.72 33.46
C ALA A 178 -5.90 9.22 33.88
N ALA A 179 -6.08 10.14 32.92
CA ALA A 179 -6.17 11.59 33.13
C ALA A 179 -7.63 12.08 33.20
#